data_AF-X1DHJ6-F1
#
_entry.id   AF-X1DHJ6-F1
#
_cell.length_a   1.000
_cell.length_b   1.000
_cell.length_c   1.000
_cell.angle_alpha   90.00
_cell.angle_beta   90.00
_cell.angle_gamma   90.00
#
_symmetry.space_group_name_H-M   'P 1'
#
loop_
_entity.id
_entity.type
_entity.pdbx_description
1 polymer ?
#
loop_
_entity_poly.entity_id
_entity_poly.type
_entity_poly.pdbx_seq_one_letter_code
_entity_poly.pdbx_strand_id
1 'polypeptide(L)' 'MQAEDEADHFVSSAESRASWARLIAKIYETDTMVCPKCASPMKIIAVITDPEEVKKILRHLVKTGKSPPGLDPASLN' A
#
# COMPACT_ATOMS: atom_id res chain seq x y z
N MET A 1 26.18 24.64 6.33
CA MET A 1 25.15 24.11 7.25
C MET A 1 23.82 24.29 6.54
N GLN A 2 23.51 23.34 5.67
CA GLN A 2 22.39 23.41 4.73
C GLN A 2 21.20 22.69 5.37
N ALA A 3 20.13 23.44 5.57
CA ALA A 3 18.81 22.96 5.94
C ALA A 3 18.01 22.81 4.64
N GLU A 4 17.98 21.61 4.10
CA GLU A 4 17.21 21.26 2.92
C GLU A 4 16.80 19.79 3.09
N ASP A 5 15.54 19.57 3.49
CA ASP A 5 14.60 18.56 2.94
C ASP A 5 13.36 18.42 3.86
N GLU A 6 12.53 19.45 3.95
CA GLU A 6 11.18 19.29 4.54
C GLU A 6 10.19 20.19 3.80
N ALA A 7 10.07 19.95 2.49
CA ALA A 7 8.97 20.49 1.71
C ALA A 7 7.75 19.58 1.93
N ASP A 8 6.86 19.97 2.84
CA ASP A 8 5.51 19.42 2.97
C ASP A 8 4.78 19.66 1.64
N HIS A 9 4.83 18.67 0.75
CA HIS A 9 4.24 18.75 -0.57
C HIS A 9 2.73 18.54 -0.43
N PHE A 10 2.01 19.60 -0.07
CA PHE A 10 0.56 19.55 0.15
C PHE A 10 -0.17 19.37 -1.18
N VAL A 11 -0.46 18.11 -1.55
CA VAL A 11 -1.22 17.76 -2.76
C VAL A 11 -2.65 18.26 -2.60
N SER A 12 -3.16 19.00 -3.59
CA SER A 12 -4.54 19.49 -3.56
C SER A 12 -5.52 18.32 -3.52
N SER A 13 -6.69 18.51 -2.89
CA SER A 13 -7.78 17.51 -2.89
C SER A 13 -8.15 17.05 -4.31
N ALA A 14 -8.12 17.98 -5.29
CA ALA A 14 -8.39 17.67 -6.69
C ALA A 14 -7.33 16.74 -7.31
N GLU A 15 -6.05 16.97 -7.00
CA GLU A 15 -4.91 16.17 -7.48
C GLU A 15 -4.88 14.78 -6.82
N SER A 16 -5.20 14.70 -5.53
CA SER A 16 -5.34 13.43 -4.80
C SER A 16 -6.46 12.57 -5.39
N ARG A 17 -7.62 13.18 -5.66
CA ARG A 17 -8.74 12.49 -6.32
C ARG A 17 -8.39 12.02 -7.73
N ALA A 18 -7.71 12.85 -8.52
CA ALA A 18 -7.29 12.50 -9.88
C ALA A 18 -6.28 11.34 -9.87
N SER A 19 -5.31 11.38 -8.95
CA SER A 19 -4.34 10.30 -8.76
C SER A 19 -5.01 9.01 -8.31
N TRP A 20 -5.94 9.09 -7.35
CA TRP A 20 -6.73 7.94 -6.91
C TRP A 20 -7.53 7.32 -8.06
N ALA A 21 -8.24 8.12 -8.85
CA ALA A 21 -9.00 7.63 -10.00
C ALA A 21 -8.10 6.91 -11.03
N ARG A 22 -6.91 7.48 -11.32
CA ARG A 22 -5.92 6.84 -12.20
C ARG A 22 -5.42 5.50 -11.65
N LEU A 23 -5.25 5.37 -10.34
CA LEU A 23 -4.83 4.12 -9.70
C LEU A 23 -5.94 3.07 -9.73
N ILE A 24 -7.18 3.45 -9.42
CA ILE A 24 -8.35 2.55 -9.47
C ILE A 24 -8.57 2.04 -10.89
N ALA A 25 -8.44 2.90 -11.91
CA ALA A 25 -8.58 2.50 -13.30
C ALA A 25 -7.66 1.34 -13.72
N LYS A 26 -6.46 1.22 -13.12
CA LYS A 26 -5.52 0.13 -13.41
C LYS A 26 -5.98 -1.23 -12.89
N ILE A 27 -6.82 -1.26 -11.85
CA ILE A 27 -7.26 -2.49 -11.19
C ILE A 27 -8.74 -2.82 -11.44
N TYR A 28 -9.50 -1.89 -12.05
CA TYR A 28 -10.94 -2.02 -12.24
C TYR A 28 -11.35 -3.24 -13.08
N GLU A 29 -10.51 -3.64 -14.04
CA GLU A 29 -10.76 -4.81 -14.91
C GLU A 29 -10.29 -6.14 -14.29
N THR A 30 -9.61 -6.10 -13.13
CA THR A 30 -9.09 -7.31 -12.47
C THR A 30 -10.06 -7.80 -11.39
N ASP A 31 -10.57 -9.02 -11.54
CA ASP A 31 -11.33 -9.67 -10.47
C ASP A 31 -10.37 -10.09 -9.34
N THR A 32 -10.33 -9.28 -8.29
CA THR A 32 -9.50 -9.51 -7.10
C THR A 32 -10.03 -10.61 -6.20
N MET A 33 -11.24 -11.13 -6.48
CA MET A 33 -11.89 -12.21 -5.72
C MET A 33 -11.65 -13.59 -6.34
N VAL A 34 -10.71 -13.71 -7.28
CA VAL A 34 -10.31 -14.99 -7.88
C VAL A 34 -8.81 -15.22 -7.68
N CYS A 35 -8.44 -16.42 -7.24
CA CYS A 35 -7.04 -16.79 -7.08
C CYS A 35 -6.34 -16.89 -8.45
N PRO A 36 -5.23 -16.16 -8.71
CA PRO A 36 -4.55 -16.19 -10.00
C PRO A 36 -3.82 -17.52 -10.29
N LYS A 37 -3.69 -18.40 -9.28
CA LYS A 37 -3.02 -19.71 -9.42
C LYS A 37 -3.97 -20.86 -9.70
N CYS A 38 -5.18 -20.84 -9.12
CA CYS A 38 -6.11 -21.98 -9.17
C CYS A 38 -7.54 -21.60 -9.55
N ALA A 39 -7.83 -20.32 -9.85
CA ALA A 39 -9.15 -19.82 -10.20
C ALA A 39 -10.28 -20.05 -9.16
N SER A 40 -9.92 -20.44 -7.93
CA SER A 40 -10.88 -20.55 -6.84
C SER A 40 -11.37 -19.17 -6.39
N PRO A 41 -12.65 -19.04 -5.98
CA PRO A 41 -13.14 -17.83 -5.34
C PRO A 41 -12.37 -17.56 -4.05
N MET A 42 -12.03 -16.30 -3.82
CA MET A 42 -11.42 -15.76 -2.60
C MET A 42 -12.47 -14.95 -1.82
N LYS A 43 -12.24 -14.79 -0.51
CA LYS A 43 -13.09 -13.98 0.36
C LYS A 43 -12.25 -13.06 1.23
N ILE A 44 -12.72 -11.85 1.44
CA ILE A 44 -12.16 -10.94 2.44
C ILE A 44 -12.48 -11.51 3.81
N ILE A 45 -11.45 -11.75 4.63
CA ILE A 45 -11.61 -12.31 5.98
C ILE A 45 -11.54 -11.24 7.07
N ALA A 46 -10.83 -10.15 6.82
CA ALA A 46 -10.63 -9.06 7.77
C ALA A 46 -10.23 -7.78 7.03
N VAL A 47 -10.58 -6.64 7.61
CA VAL A 47 -10.04 -5.32 7.23
C VAL A 47 -9.25 -4.82 8.44
N ILE A 48 -7.94 -4.68 8.29
CA ILE A 48 -7.03 -4.30 9.38
C ILE A 48 -6.67 -2.83 9.20
N THR A 49 -7.11 -1.99 10.14
CA THR A 49 -6.86 -0.54 10.12
C THR A 49 -5.99 -0.07 11.27
N ASP A 50 -5.72 -0.93 12.26
CA ASP A 50 -4.88 -0.60 13.40
C ASP A 50 -3.40 -0.44 12.97
N PRO A 51 -2.78 0.73 13.19
CA PRO A 51 -1.40 0.98 12.75
C PRO A 51 -0.38 0.00 13.32
N GLU A 52 -0.55 -0.46 14.56
CA GLU A 52 0.41 -1.37 15.19
C GLU A 52 0.32 -2.79 14.61
N GLU A 53 -0.88 -3.29 14.32
CA GLU A 53 -1.06 -4.53 13.56
C GLU A 53 -0.49 -4.43 12.14
N VAL A 54 -0.71 -3.31 11.45
CA VAL A 54 -0.13 -3.08 10.12
C VAL A 54 1.40 -3.12 10.16
N LYS A 55 2.03 -2.44 11.14
CA LYS A 55 3.50 -2.47 11.32
C LYS A 55 4.01 -3.88 11.61
N LYS A 56 3.31 -4.69 12.41
CA LYS A 56 3.68 -6.10 12.67
C LYS A 56 3.68 -6.92 11.39
N ILE A 57 2.65 -6.78 10.55
CA ILE A 57 2.55 -7.47 9.25
C ILE A 57 3.69 -7.03 8.32
N LEU A 58 3.94 -5.73 8.20
CA LEU A 58 5.00 -5.20 7.34
C LEU A 58 6.39 -5.68 7.78
N ARG A 59 6.68 -5.70 9.09
CA ARG A 59 7.93 -6.27 9.64
C ARG A 59 8.10 -7.74 9.27
N HIS A 60 7.02 -8.53 9.33
CA HIS A 60 7.06 -9.93 8.92
C HIS A 60 7.34 -10.09 7.42
N LEU A 61 6.73 -9.27 6.57
CA LEU A 61 6.94 -9.29 5.12
C LEU A 61 8.37 -8.92 4.74
N VAL A 62 8.96 -7.90 5.38
CA VAL A 62 10.38 -7.54 5.20
C VAL A 62 11.28 -8.71 5.59
N LYS A 63 11.07 -9.31 6.76
CA LYS A 63 11.87 -10.46 7.25
C LYS A 63 11.81 -11.67 6.30
N THR A 64 10.70 -11.85 5.58
CA THR A 64 10.50 -12.98 4.65
C THR A 64 10.89 -12.66 3.20
N GLY A 65 11.47 -11.49 2.93
CA GLY A 65 11.89 -11.08 1.59
C GLY A 65 10.73 -10.74 0.65
N LYS A 66 9.55 -10.43 1.20
CA LYS A 66 8.31 -10.10 0.45
C LYS A 66 7.86 -8.66 0.72
N SER A 67 8.80 -7.76 0.95
CA SER A 67 8.51 -6.35 1.20
C SER A 67 7.76 -5.72 0.01
N PRO A 68 6.71 -4.92 0.24
CA PRO A 68 6.10 -4.12 -0.81
C PRO A 68 7.12 -3.24 -1.55
N PRO A 69 6.95 -3.01 -2.87
CA PRO A 69 7.80 -2.09 -3.61
C PRO A 69 7.74 -0.67 -3.03
N GLY A 70 8.90 0.00 -2.94
CA GLY A 70 8.98 1.37 -2.44
C GLY A 70 8.83 1.54 -0.93
N LEU A 71 8.71 0.45 -0.16
CA LEU A 71 8.75 0.50 1.29
C LEU A 71 10.20 0.66 1.76
N ASP A 72 10.48 1.69 2.55
CA ASP A 72 11.72 1.81 3.31
C ASP A 72 11.59 1.04 4.65
N PRO A 73 12.36 -0.03 4.90
CA PRO A 73 12.33 -0.76 6.15
C PRO A 73 12.65 0.09 7.39
N ALA A 74 13.43 1.16 7.24
CA ALA A 74 13.81 2.04 8.36
C ALA A 74 12.60 2.80 8.94
N SER A 75 11.56 3.04 8.13
CA SER A 75 10.32 3.72 8.52
C SER A 75 9.41 2.94 9.49
N LEU A 76 9.75 1.67 9.78
CA LEU A 76 8.95 0.79 10.66
C LEU A 76 9.37 0.83 12.14
N ASN A 77 10.32 1.70 12.51
CA ASN A 77 10.84 1.87 13.87
C ASN A 77 10.12 2.95 14.66
#